data_AF-A0A415S659-F1
#
_entry.id   AF-A0A415S659-F1
#
_cell.length_a   1.000
_cell.length_b   1.000
_cell.length_c   1.000
_cell.angle_alpha   90.00
_cell.angle_beta   90.00
_cell.angle_gamma   90.00
#
_symmetry.space_group_name_H-M   'P 1'
#
loop_
_entity.id
_entity.type
_entity.pdbx_description
1 polymer ?
#
loop_
_entity_poly.entity_id
_entity_poly.type
_entity_poly.pdbx_seq_one_letter_code
_entity_poly.pdbx_strand_id
1 'polypeptide(L)'
;MWQYDKRTQKAFFFYGKEIQIMEYKVQVYQVEGKENLLGFANLVLEGQFVLNGFAIKEFRNGKVYLEPPRYQSYQNPQDYLDYFTIRDRELREELTEAAVMALQRCEDRKGEVEGNWEDEELNYEVDVNPKRNGSLLAEVRLRFQDGAIVVNQAAIYRNWKGESFVSMPHRTRRDTKEIQNVCFPITSEFSAELKECIMQHYEEKLEQQNREEPNKRTPVR
;
A
#
# COMPACT_ATOMS: atom_id res chain seq x y z
N MET A 1 -13.59 -17.35 -26.70
CA MET A 1 -13.14 -16.19 -27.49
C MET A 1 -11.62 -16.27 -27.57
N TRP A 2 -11.00 -16.07 -28.73
CA TRP A 2 -9.53 -16.13 -28.85
C TRP A 2 -8.94 -14.77 -28.49
N GLN A 3 -7.97 -14.75 -27.59
CA GLN A 3 -7.14 -13.56 -27.39
C GLN A 3 -5.67 -13.95 -27.45
N TYR A 4 -4.92 -13.12 -28.17
CA TYR A 4 -3.50 -13.33 -28.41
C TYR A 4 -2.73 -12.51 -27.38
N ASP A 5 -2.03 -13.19 -26.47
CA ASP A 5 -1.13 -12.53 -25.54
C ASP A 5 0.18 -12.18 -26.23
N LYS A 6 0.44 -10.88 -26.36
CA LYS A 6 1.67 -10.34 -26.96
C LYS A 6 2.90 -10.56 -26.08
N ARG A 7 2.77 -10.79 -24.77
CA ARG A 7 3.88 -11.05 -23.83
C ARG A 7 4.38 -12.49 -23.94
N THR A 8 3.49 -13.49 -24.02
CA THR A 8 3.91 -14.91 -24.03
C THR A 8 3.94 -15.59 -25.41
N GLN A 9 3.47 -14.92 -26.47
CA GLN A 9 3.28 -15.49 -27.83
C GLN A 9 2.49 -16.81 -27.82
N LYS A 10 1.57 -16.98 -26.88
CA LYS A 10 0.70 -18.16 -26.78
C LYS A 10 -0.75 -17.76 -26.99
N ALA A 11 -1.46 -18.62 -27.73
CA ALA A 11 -2.91 -18.52 -27.86
C ALA A 11 -3.54 -19.39 -26.76
N PHE A 12 -4.33 -18.77 -25.88
CA PHE A 12 -5.01 -19.46 -24.79
C PHE A 12 -6.47 -19.74 -25.14
N PHE A 13 -6.94 -20.93 -24.76
CA PHE A 13 -8.34 -21.32 -24.79
C PHE A 13 -8.96 -21.02 -23.42
N PHE A 14 -9.75 -19.97 -23.31
CA PHE A 14 -10.53 -19.70 -22.10
C PHE A 14 -11.95 -20.24 -22.29
N TYR A 15 -12.26 -21.33 -21.57
CA TYR A 15 -13.63 -21.76 -21.32
C TYR A 15 -14.26 -20.78 -20.34
N GLY A 16 -15.07 -19.84 -20.85
CA GLY A 16 -16.20 -19.18 -20.17
C GLY A 16 -16.08 -18.70 -18.72
N LYS A 17 -14.88 -18.60 -18.15
CA LYS A 17 -14.64 -17.99 -16.84
C LYS A 17 -14.28 -16.54 -17.13
N GLU A 18 -15.09 -15.62 -16.62
CA GLU A 18 -14.75 -14.21 -16.53
C GLU A 18 -13.41 -14.16 -15.77
N ILE A 19 -12.34 -13.75 -16.46
CA ILE A 19 -11.05 -13.53 -15.81
C ILE A 19 -11.26 -12.24 -15.02
N GLN A 20 -11.26 -12.33 -13.70
CA GLN A 20 -11.28 -11.16 -12.87
C GLN A 20 -9.85 -10.65 -12.80
N ILE A 21 -9.68 -9.42 -13.26
CA ILE A 21 -8.40 -8.75 -13.47
C ILE A 21 -8.40 -7.60 -12.47
N MET A 22 -7.29 -7.39 -11.76
CA MET A 22 -7.25 -6.34 -10.76
C MET A 22 -7.18 -4.96 -11.45
N GLU A 23 -8.28 -4.24 -11.36
CA GLU A 23 -8.40 -2.88 -11.88
C GLU A 23 -7.64 -1.91 -10.99
N TYR A 24 -6.90 -0.99 -11.61
CA TYR A 24 -6.28 0.12 -10.89
C TYR A 24 -6.58 1.46 -11.56
N LYS A 25 -6.49 2.54 -10.76
CA LYS A 25 -6.56 3.91 -11.26
C LYS A 25 -5.39 4.73 -10.73
N VAL A 26 -4.64 5.34 -11.64
CA VAL A 26 -3.61 6.33 -11.33
C VAL A 26 -4.19 7.72 -11.50
N GLN A 27 -4.29 8.45 -10.41
CA GLN A 27 -4.74 9.85 -10.38
C GLN A 27 -3.54 10.76 -10.18
N VAL A 28 -3.37 11.77 -11.02
CA VAL A 28 -2.24 12.70 -10.96
C VAL A 28 -2.68 14.14 -10.71
N TYR A 29 -1.81 14.87 -10.01
CA TYR A 29 -1.95 16.28 -9.71
C TYR A 29 -0.67 17.00 -10.14
N GLN A 30 -0.74 17.78 -11.21
CA GLN A 30 0.40 18.44 -11.82
C GLN A 30 0.94 19.57 -10.93
N VAL A 31 2.27 19.69 -10.89
CA VAL A 31 2.97 20.79 -10.21
C VAL A 31 3.84 21.52 -11.23
N GLU A 32 3.77 22.85 -11.22
CA GLU A 32 4.57 23.72 -12.09
C GLU A 32 5.65 24.47 -11.28
N GLY A 33 6.72 24.89 -11.94
CA GLY A 33 7.75 25.75 -11.33
C GLY A 33 8.69 25.04 -10.35
N LYS A 34 8.80 23.70 -10.42
CA LYS A 34 9.78 22.90 -9.68
C LYS A 34 10.69 22.17 -10.66
N GLU A 35 12.00 22.15 -10.41
CA GLU A 35 12.98 21.62 -11.37
C GLU A 35 12.75 20.15 -11.75
N ASN A 36 12.55 19.28 -10.76
CA ASN A 36 12.49 17.83 -10.99
C ASN A 36 11.19 17.18 -10.50
N LEU A 37 10.19 17.98 -10.10
CA LEU A 37 8.90 17.51 -9.59
C LEU A 37 7.81 17.89 -10.58
N LEU A 38 7.24 16.89 -11.26
CA LEU A 38 6.19 17.06 -12.26
C LEU A 38 4.79 17.06 -11.64
N GLY A 39 4.64 16.40 -10.50
CA GLY A 39 3.35 16.28 -9.82
C GLY A 39 3.34 15.25 -8.71
N PHE A 40 2.15 14.92 -8.24
CA PHE A 40 1.90 13.80 -7.32
C PHE A 40 0.94 12.81 -7.96
N ALA A 41 1.12 11.53 -7.67
CA ALA A 41 0.21 10.46 -8.07
C ALA A 41 -0.39 9.76 -6.85
N ASN A 42 -1.65 9.35 -6.99
CA ASN A 42 -2.33 8.40 -6.13
C ASN A 42 -2.63 7.14 -6.95
N LEU A 43 -2.54 5.98 -6.32
CA LEU A 43 -2.90 4.70 -6.89
C LEU A 43 -4.11 4.15 -6.15
N VAL A 44 -5.21 3.92 -6.85
CA VAL A 44 -6.41 3.27 -6.35
C VAL A 44 -6.45 1.83 -6.87
N LEU A 45 -6.65 0.87 -5.97
CA LEU A 45 -6.77 -0.55 -6.24
C LEU A 45 -8.25 -0.93 -6.16
N GLU A 46 -8.84 -1.39 -7.26
CA GLU A 46 -10.24 -1.81 -7.42
C GLU A 46 -11.32 -0.86 -6.86
N GLY A 47 -11.00 0.43 -6.74
CA GLY A 47 -11.88 1.38 -6.04
C GLY A 47 -12.04 1.09 -4.54
N GLN A 48 -11.29 0.13 -3.98
CA GLN A 48 -11.39 -0.34 -2.61
C GLN A 48 -10.28 0.22 -1.70
N PHE A 49 -9.08 0.43 -2.22
CA PHE A 49 -7.94 0.91 -1.42
C PHE A 49 -7.12 1.95 -2.16
N VAL A 50 -6.61 2.96 -1.46
CA VAL A 50 -5.79 4.02 -2.06
C VAL A 50 -4.43 4.14 -1.42
N LEU A 51 -3.41 4.38 -2.24
CA LEU A 51 -2.04 4.73 -1.90
C LEU A 51 -1.77 6.15 -2.41
N ASN A 52 -1.60 7.10 -1.51
CA ASN A 52 -1.49 8.52 -1.84
C ASN A 52 -0.06 9.03 -1.84
N GLY A 53 0.22 9.98 -2.73
CA GLY A 53 1.35 10.88 -2.59
C GLY A 53 2.68 10.31 -3.08
N PHE A 54 2.65 9.46 -4.10
CA PHE A 54 3.84 9.25 -4.93
C PHE A 54 4.25 10.60 -5.53
N ALA A 55 5.50 11.02 -5.39
CA ALA A 55 6.00 12.15 -6.16
C ALA A 55 6.39 11.67 -7.56
N ILE A 56 5.88 12.33 -8.59
CA ILE A 56 6.25 12.09 -9.99
C ILE A 56 7.47 12.96 -10.28
N LYS A 57 8.63 12.32 -10.47
CA LYS A 57 9.91 13.03 -10.62
C LYS A 57 10.58 12.69 -11.93
N GLU A 58 11.35 13.65 -12.45
CA GLU A 58 12.14 13.50 -13.66
C GLU A 58 13.64 13.50 -13.33
N PHE A 59 14.36 12.51 -13.85
CA PHE A 59 15.82 12.48 -13.83
C PHE A 59 16.41 13.46 -14.86
N ARG A 60 17.68 13.84 -14.71
CA ARG A 60 18.38 14.72 -15.67
C ARG A 60 18.42 14.19 -17.12
N ASN A 61 18.22 12.89 -17.32
CA ASN A 61 18.17 12.26 -18.64
C ASN A 61 16.74 12.18 -19.23
N GLY A 62 15.75 12.81 -18.59
CA GLY A 62 14.35 12.81 -19.01
C GLY A 62 13.55 11.59 -18.55
N LYS A 63 14.15 10.62 -17.87
CA LYS A 63 13.42 9.45 -17.36
C LYS A 63 12.55 9.86 -16.17
N VAL A 64 11.26 9.54 -16.23
CA VAL A 64 10.31 9.75 -15.12
C VAL A 64 10.30 8.54 -14.19
N TYR A 65 10.08 8.77 -12.89
CA TYR A 65 9.87 7.73 -11.89
C TYR A 65 8.89 8.18 -10.80
N LEU A 66 8.28 7.20 -10.13
CA LEU A 66 7.45 7.41 -8.94
C LEU A 66 8.28 7.22 -7.68
N GLU A 67 8.35 8.26 -6.84
CA GLU A 67 8.99 8.21 -5.52
C GLU A 67 7.92 8.09 -4.43
N PRO A 68 7.92 7.02 -3.61
CA PRO A 68 6.93 6.87 -2.55
C PRO A 68 7.14 7.91 -1.43
N PRO A 69 6.08 8.27 -0.68
CA PRO A 69 6.22 9.08 0.51
C PRO A 69 7.01 8.34 1.59
N ARG A 70 7.84 9.08 2.33
CA ARG A 70 8.75 8.52 3.33
C ARG A 70 8.44 9.03 4.74
N TYR A 71 8.74 8.21 5.74
CA TYR A 71 8.74 8.56 7.16
C TYR A 71 10.13 8.36 7.78
N GLN A 72 10.41 9.10 8.84
CA GLN A 72 11.64 8.94 9.61
C GLN A 72 11.53 7.70 10.50
N SER A 73 12.54 6.83 10.46
CA SER A 73 12.56 5.63 11.29
C SER A 73 12.62 5.99 12.78
N TYR A 74 11.79 5.33 13.58
CA TYR A 74 11.81 5.46 15.05
C TYR A 74 13.06 4.81 15.67
N GLN A 75 13.66 3.83 14.98
CA GLN A 75 14.84 3.11 15.47
C GLN A 75 16.13 3.87 15.16
N ASN A 76 16.21 4.47 13.97
CA ASN A 76 17.35 5.25 13.53
C ASN A 76 16.87 6.56 12.87
N PRO A 77 16.98 7.71 13.56
CA PRO A 77 16.53 8.99 13.03
C PRO A 77 17.23 9.44 11.72
N GLN A 78 18.35 8.82 11.33
CA GLN A 78 19.02 9.11 10.06
C GLN A 78 18.38 8.37 8.88
N ASP A 79 17.59 7.33 9.15
CA ASP A 79 16.98 6.49 8.13
C ASP A 79 15.58 6.99 7.78
N TYR A 80 15.32 7.10 6.48
CA TYR A 80 14.00 7.37 5.93
C TYR A 80 13.50 6.12 5.22
N LEU A 81 12.33 5.66 5.66
CA LEU A 81 11.67 4.46 5.15
C LEU A 81 10.44 4.83 4.36
N ASP A 82 10.08 4.01 3.38
CA ASP A 82 8.92 4.27 2.54
C ASP A 82 7.65 3.77 3.24
N TYR A 83 6.60 4.60 3.26
CA TYR A 83 5.29 4.19 3.77
C TYR A 83 4.72 3.01 2.98
N PHE A 84 4.98 2.97 1.68
CA PHE A 84 4.66 1.83 0.83
C PHE A 84 5.68 1.68 -0.29
N THR A 85 5.79 0.47 -0.84
CA THR A 85 6.71 0.16 -1.94
C THR A 85 6.01 -0.68 -2.99
N ILE A 86 6.19 -0.34 -4.27
CA ILE A 86 5.88 -1.22 -5.40
C ILE A 86 7.13 -2.07 -5.64
N ARG A 87 7.10 -3.34 -5.23
CA ARG A 87 8.24 -4.27 -5.33
C ARG A 87 8.36 -4.88 -6.71
N ASP A 88 7.23 -5.21 -7.32
CA ASP A 88 7.24 -5.73 -8.69
C ASP A 88 7.75 -4.66 -9.66
N ARG A 89 8.63 -5.07 -10.57
CA ARG A 89 9.29 -4.16 -11.49
C ARG A 89 8.37 -3.78 -12.65
N GLU A 90 7.66 -4.74 -13.20
CA GLU A 90 6.78 -4.54 -14.35
C GLU A 90 5.60 -3.66 -13.94
N LEU A 91 4.98 -3.92 -12.78
CA LEU A 91 3.95 -3.07 -12.20
C LEU A 91 4.48 -1.64 -11.97
N ARG A 92 5.70 -1.50 -11.45
CA ARG A 92 6.28 -0.16 -11.24
C ARG A 92 6.50 0.60 -12.55
N GLU A 93 6.97 -0.07 -13.60
CA GLU A 93 7.13 0.50 -14.93
C GLU A 93 5.75 0.91 -15.51
N GLU A 94 4.76 0.02 -15.43
CA GLU A 94 3.39 0.26 -15.89
C GLU A 94 2.71 1.44 -15.18
N LEU A 95 2.79 1.51 -13.84
CA LEU A 95 2.27 2.63 -13.05
C LEU A 95 2.98 3.95 -13.37
N THR A 96 4.28 3.90 -13.65
CA THR A 96 5.04 5.10 -14.05
C THR A 96 4.59 5.60 -15.41
N GLU A 97 4.38 4.70 -16.38
CA GLU A 97 3.85 5.04 -17.70
C GLU A 97 2.42 5.59 -17.60
N ALA A 98 1.56 4.97 -16.79
CA ALA A 98 0.21 5.45 -16.53
C ALA A 98 0.21 6.86 -15.93
N ALA A 99 1.11 7.16 -14.98
CA ALA A 99 1.25 8.50 -14.42
C ALA A 99 1.70 9.53 -15.46
N VAL A 100 2.64 9.18 -16.36
CA VAL A 100 3.07 10.04 -17.47
C VAL A 100 1.92 10.30 -18.44
N MET A 101 1.17 9.25 -18.81
CA MET A 101 -0.01 9.40 -19.67
C MET A 101 -1.08 10.27 -19.02
N ALA A 102 -1.32 10.11 -17.73
CA ALA A 102 -2.27 10.93 -16.97
C ALA A 102 -1.83 12.40 -16.95
N LEU A 103 -0.52 12.68 -16.82
CA LEU A 103 0.01 14.05 -16.88
C LEU A 103 -0.16 14.70 -18.25
N GLN A 104 -0.01 13.94 -19.33
CA GLN A 104 -0.24 14.42 -20.70
C GLN A 104 -1.71 14.75 -20.98
N ARG A 105 -2.63 14.11 -20.25
CA ARG A 105 -4.08 14.28 -20.36
C ARG A 105 -4.67 15.18 -19.27
N CYS A 106 -3.82 15.91 -18.53
CA CYS A 106 -4.29 16.77 -17.45
C CYS A 106 -5.24 17.86 -17.95
N GLU A 107 -6.36 18.01 -17.25
CA GLU A 107 -7.26 19.16 -17.30
C GLU A 107 -7.30 19.81 -15.91
N ASP A 108 -7.16 21.13 -15.84
CA ASP A 108 -7.08 21.86 -14.56
C ASP A 108 -6.06 21.27 -13.56
N ARG A 109 -4.90 20.86 -14.08
CA ARG A 109 -3.80 20.22 -13.34
C ARG A 109 -4.17 18.87 -12.70
N LYS A 110 -5.24 18.22 -13.15
CA LYS A 110 -5.66 16.89 -12.70
C LYS A 110 -5.80 15.96 -13.89
N GLY A 111 -5.35 14.73 -13.75
CA GLY A 111 -5.52 13.70 -14.77
C GLY A 111 -5.71 12.34 -14.12
N GLU A 112 -6.30 11.41 -14.85
CA GLU A 112 -6.37 10.02 -14.41
C GLU A 112 -6.27 9.04 -15.57
N VAL A 113 -5.74 7.86 -15.27
CA VAL A 113 -5.66 6.72 -16.18
C VAL A 113 -6.06 5.48 -15.41
N GLU A 114 -6.93 4.68 -16.02
CA GLU A 114 -7.29 3.35 -15.54
C GLU A 114 -6.46 2.29 -16.26
N GLY A 115 -6.21 1.19 -15.57
CA GLY A 115 -5.48 0.05 -16.10
C GLY A 115 -5.80 -1.21 -15.32
N ASN A 116 -5.11 -2.28 -15.66
CA ASN A 116 -5.42 -3.64 -15.27
C ASN A 116 -4.10 -4.37 -15.01
N TRP A 117 -3.97 -4.99 -13.84
CA TRP A 117 -2.77 -5.71 -13.45
C TRP A 117 -3.11 -7.13 -13.02
N GLU A 118 -2.38 -8.12 -13.57
CA GLU A 118 -2.58 -9.55 -13.31
C GLU A 118 -3.99 -10.09 -13.64
N ASP A 119 -4.09 -11.39 -13.85
CA ASP A 119 -5.36 -12.07 -14.17
C ASP A 119 -6.05 -12.59 -12.89
N GLU A 120 -6.01 -11.79 -11.81
CA GLU A 120 -6.55 -12.11 -10.49
C GLU A 120 -7.29 -10.92 -9.84
N GLU A 121 -8.28 -11.18 -8.99
CA GLU A 121 -8.91 -10.16 -8.12
C GLU A 121 -7.89 -9.57 -7.12
N LEU A 122 -8.23 -8.43 -6.51
CA LEU A 122 -7.46 -7.85 -5.41
C LEU A 122 -7.29 -8.84 -4.26
N ASN A 123 -6.11 -9.44 -4.17
CA ASN A 123 -5.69 -10.21 -3.01
C ASN A 123 -4.83 -9.37 -2.07
N TYR A 124 -4.86 -9.72 -0.78
CA TYR A 124 -3.99 -9.13 0.22
C TYR A 124 -3.66 -10.11 1.36
N GLU A 125 -2.49 -9.89 1.97
CA GLU A 125 -2.04 -10.57 3.17
C GLU A 125 -1.75 -9.57 4.29
N VAL A 126 -1.96 -10.01 5.52
CA VAL A 126 -1.67 -9.23 6.73
C VAL A 126 -0.56 -9.89 7.53
N ASP A 127 0.49 -9.12 7.81
CA ASP A 127 1.57 -9.53 8.72
C ASP A 127 1.52 -8.66 9.98
N VAL A 128 1.18 -9.30 11.11
CA VAL A 128 1.04 -8.64 12.42
C VAL A 128 2.22 -9.02 13.32
N ASN A 129 2.89 -8.00 13.86
CA ASN A 129 3.97 -8.12 14.81
C ASN A 129 3.58 -7.48 16.16
N PRO A 130 3.07 -8.27 17.12
CA PRO A 130 2.70 -7.77 18.44
C PRO A 130 3.86 -7.11 19.17
N LYS A 131 3.56 -6.01 19.87
CA LYS A 131 4.48 -5.28 20.73
C LYS A 131 4.07 -5.49 22.19
N ARG A 132 5.07 -5.61 23.06
CA ARG A 132 4.85 -6.02 24.45
C ARG A 132 4.41 -4.88 25.37
N ASN A 133 4.68 -3.61 25.03
CA ASN A 133 4.47 -2.48 25.94
C ASN A 133 4.01 -1.20 25.22
N GLY A 134 3.15 -0.45 25.90
CA GLY A 134 2.74 0.90 25.51
C GLY A 134 1.34 0.96 24.87
N SER A 135 1.01 2.12 24.31
CA SER A 135 -0.22 2.30 23.53
C SER A 135 -0.13 1.64 22.16
N LEU A 136 1.07 1.43 21.62
CA LEU A 136 1.30 0.64 20.40
C LEU A 136 1.25 -0.85 20.74
N LEU A 137 0.21 -1.53 20.25
CA LEU A 137 -0.04 -2.96 20.51
C LEU A 137 0.56 -3.87 19.45
N ALA A 138 0.60 -3.43 18.19
CA ALA A 138 1.23 -4.18 17.11
C ALA A 138 1.65 -3.27 15.96
N GLU A 139 2.73 -3.65 15.28
CA GLU A 139 3.01 -3.16 13.92
C GLU A 139 2.32 -4.09 12.91
N VAL A 140 1.74 -3.51 11.87
CA VAL A 140 1.03 -4.23 10.82
C VAL A 140 1.63 -3.86 9.47
N ARG A 141 1.88 -4.88 8.65
CA ARG A 141 2.25 -4.73 7.24
C ARG A 141 1.18 -5.38 6.38
N LEU A 142 0.73 -4.65 5.36
CA LEU A 142 -0.17 -5.17 4.34
C LEU A 142 0.63 -5.47 3.08
N ARG A 143 0.33 -6.59 2.42
CA ARG A 143 0.88 -6.97 1.12
C ARG A 143 -0.28 -7.17 0.18
N PHE A 144 -0.35 -6.45 -0.93
CA PHE A 144 -1.33 -6.67 -1.98
C PHE A 144 -0.67 -7.33 -3.18
N GLN A 145 -1.44 -8.12 -3.93
CA GLN A 145 -1.00 -8.83 -5.13
C GLN A 145 0.29 -9.60 -4.89
N ASP A 146 0.23 -10.61 -4.02
CA ASP A 146 1.37 -11.45 -3.64
C ASP A 146 2.62 -10.67 -3.16
N GLY A 147 2.41 -9.48 -2.61
CA GLY A 147 3.47 -8.59 -2.13
C GLY A 147 4.16 -7.77 -3.22
N ALA A 148 3.58 -7.69 -4.42
CA ALA A 148 3.93 -6.71 -5.44
C ALA A 148 3.79 -5.28 -4.89
N ILE A 149 2.81 -5.04 -4.03
CA ILE A 149 2.62 -3.79 -3.31
C ILE A 149 2.71 -4.05 -1.80
N VAL A 150 3.55 -3.32 -1.10
CA VAL A 150 3.70 -3.46 0.36
C VAL A 150 3.41 -2.14 1.05
N VAL A 151 2.50 -2.15 2.02
CA VAL A 151 2.20 -1.01 2.91
C VAL A 151 2.81 -1.28 4.27
N ASN A 152 3.63 -0.33 4.73
CA ASN A 152 4.24 -0.30 6.05
C ASN A 152 3.49 0.69 6.94
N GLN A 153 3.77 0.67 8.25
CA GLN A 153 3.26 1.63 9.24
C GLN A 153 1.74 1.60 9.49
N ALA A 154 1.05 0.53 9.10
CA ALA A 154 -0.21 0.24 9.76
C ALA A 154 0.12 -0.25 11.19
N ALA A 155 -0.78 0.00 12.13
CA ALA A 155 -0.54 -0.33 13.53
C ALA A 155 -1.84 -0.57 14.28
N ILE A 156 -1.76 -1.33 15.36
CA ILE A 156 -2.84 -1.46 16.33
C ILE A 156 -2.47 -0.64 17.55
N TYR A 157 -3.36 0.25 17.97
CA TYR A 157 -3.18 1.07 19.16
C TYR A 157 -4.27 0.81 20.19
N ARG A 158 -3.95 1.04 21.45
CA ARG A 158 -4.91 1.15 22.55
C ARG A 158 -5.24 2.62 22.82
N ASN A 159 -6.52 2.95 22.81
CA ASN A 159 -6.98 4.29 23.19
C ASN A 159 -7.01 4.45 24.72
N TRP A 160 -7.29 5.66 25.20
CA TRP A 160 -7.33 5.97 26.64
C TRP A 160 -8.47 5.27 27.41
N LYS A 161 -9.50 4.76 26.71
CA LYS A 161 -10.57 3.94 27.28
C LYS A 161 -10.19 2.45 27.40
N GLY A 162 -9.03 2.07 26.86
CA GLY A 162 -8.56 0.69 26.82
C GLY A 162 -8.99 -0.10 25.59
N GLU A 163 -9.71 0.52 24.64
CA GLU A 163 -10.16 -0.14 23.41
C GLU A 163 -9.03 -0.16 22.37
N SER A 164 -8.91 -1.29 21.68
CA SER A 164 -7.91 -1.46 20.60
C SER A 164 -8.50 -1.03 19.27
N PHE A 165 -7.71 -0.37 18.43
CA PHE A 165 -8.13 0.05 17.09
C PHE A 165 -6.98 -0.02 16.09
N VAL A 166 -7.32 -0.29 14.83
CA VAL A 166 -6.39 -0.25 13.70
C VAL A 166 -6.20 1.20 13.25
N SER A 167 -4.96 1.63 13.15
CA SER A 167 -4.53 2.92 12.61
C SER A 167 -3.80 2.69 11.30
N MET A 168 -4.33 3.29 10.23
CA MET A 168 -3.68 3.26 8.92
C MET A 168 -2.53 4.28 8.85
N PRO A 169 -1.57 4.07 7.95
CA PRO A 169 -0.47 5.01 7.72
C PRO A 169 -0.95 6.42 7.43
N HIS A 170 -0.44 7.37 8.20
CA HIS A 170 -0.72 8.79 8.05
C HIS A 170 0.53 9.61 8.33
N ARG A 171 0.52 10.86 7.87
CA ARG A 171 1.58 11.84 8.13
C ARG A 171 0.97 13.15 8.59
N THR A 172 1.64 13.83 9.49
CA THR A 172 1.26 15.18 9.92
C THR A 172 2.03 16.21 9.10
N ARG A 173 1.30 17.11 8.45
CA ARG A 173 1.89 18.27 7.76
C ARG A 173 2.61 19.17 8.76
N ARG A 174 3.86 19.54 8.47
CA ARG A 174 4.67 20.33 9.42
C ARG A 174 4.14 21.75 9.61
N ASP A 175 3.63 22.32 8.52
CA ASP A 175 3.10 23.67 8.38
C ASP A 175 1.68 23.80 8.95
N THR A 176 0.74 22.96 8.49
CA THR A 176 -0.67 23.09 8.89
C THR A 176 -1.06 22.28 10.13
N LYS A 177 -0.19 21.35 10.56
CA LYS A 177 -0.50 20.30 11.56
C LYS A 177 -1.66 19.38 11.17
N GLU A 178 -2.15 19.44 9.94
CA GLU A 178 -3.18 18.54 9.44
C GLU A 178 -2.64 17.12 9.30
N ILE A 179 -3.45 16.15 9.71
CA ILE A 179 -3.19 14.73 9.50
C ILE A 179 -3.68 14.37 8.10
N GLN A 180 -2.79 13.80 7.29
CA GLN A 180 -3.11 13.28 5.96
C GLN A 180 -2.86 11.78 5.93
N ASN A 181 -3.89 11.02 5.55
CA ASN A 181 -3.74 9.58 5.35
C ASN A 181 -2.86 9.33 4.12
N VAL A 182 -1.86 8.48 4.32
CA VAL A 182 -0.96 8.04 3.26
C VAL A 182 -1.59 6.88 2.48
N CYS A 183 -2.35 6.03 3.14
CA CYS A 183 -3.22 5.05 2.50
C CYS A 183 -4.43 4.74 3.37
N PHE A 184 -5.51 4.28 2.75
CA PHE A 184 -6.73 3.90 3.46
C PHE A 184 -7.68 3.07 2.59
N PRO A 185 -8.52 2.22 3.20
CA PRO A 185 -9.67 1.63 2.52
C PRO A 185 -10.69 2.72 2.18
N ILE A 186 -11.19 2.71 0.95
CA ILE A 186 -12.13 3.69 0.40
C ILE A 186 -13.57 3.33 0.80
N THR A 187 -13.95 2.06 0.63
CA THR A 187 -15.31 1.60 0.93
C THR A 187 -15.45 1.20 2.40
N SER A 188 -16.64 1.36 2.95
CA SER A 188 -16.94 0.94 4.32
C SER A 188 -16.86 -0.57 4.50
N GLU A 189 -17.24 -1.33 3.46
CA GLU A 189 -17.19 -2.79 3.43
C GLU A 189 -15.76 -3.29 3.51
N PHE A 190 -14.89 -2.88 2.57
CA PHE A 190 -13.48 -3.25 2.59
C PHE A 190 -12.77 -2.73 3.85
N SER A 191 -13.18 -1.54 4.35
CA SER A 191 -12.65 -1.04 5.61
C SER A 191 -13.02 -1.90 6.82
N ALA A 192 -14.20 -2.54 6.84
CA ALA A 192 -14.61 -3.39 7.94
C ALA A 192 -13.88 -4.73 7.87
N GLU A 193 -13.90 -5.35 6.69
CA GLU A 193 -13.21 -6.61 6.39
C GLU A 193 -11.72 -6.55 6.75
N LEU A 194 -11.00 -5.54 6.24
CA LEU A 194 -9.57 -5.38 6.50
C LEU A 194 -9.27 -5.19 8.00
N LYS A 195 -10.12 -4.45 8.73
CA LYS A 195 -9.93 -4.25 10.17
C LYS A 195 -10.16 -5.53 10.95
N GLU A 196 -11.20 -6.29 10.61
CA GLU A 196 -11.50 -7.58 11.21
C GLU A 196 -10.34 -8.57 10.97
N CYS A 197 -9.88 -8.69 9.74
CA CYS A 197 -8.74 -9.55 9.36
C CYS A 197 -7.46 -9.20 10.16
N ILE A 198 -7.14 -7.91 10.30
CA ILE A 198 -5.98 -7.44 11.09
C ILE A 198 -6.13 -7.81 12.56
N MET A 199 -7.30 -7.58 13.16
CA MET A 199 -7.53 -7.87 14.57
C MET A 199 -7.52 -9.37 14.86
N GLN A 200 -8.06 -10.20 13.96
CA GLN A 200 -8.00 -11.65 14.07
C GLN A 200 -6.56 -12.16 14.06
N HIS A 201 -5.74 -11.72 13.09
CA HIS A 201 -4.32 -12.09 13.03
C HIS A 201 -3.56 -11.65 14.30
N TYR A 202 -3.92 -10.50 14.87
CA TYR A 202 -3.33 -10.04 16.12
C TYR A 202 -3.66 -10.96 17.30
N GLU A 203 -4.94 -11.35 17.45
CA GLU A 203 -5.38 -12.27 18.51
C GLU A 203 -4.72 -13.64 18.38
N GLU A 204 -4.66 -14.20 17.17
CA GLU A 204 -3.98 -15.47 16.89
C GLU A 204 -2.48 -15.41 17.27
N LYS A 205 -1.79 -14.30 16.95
CA LYS A 205 -0.38 -14.10 17.33
C LYS A 205 -0.20 -13.97 18.84
N LEU A 206 -1.11 -13.31 19.55
CA LEU A 206 -1.07 -13.23 21.01
C LEU A 206 -1.25 -14.60 21.65
N GLU A 207 -2.21 -15.40 21.17
CA GLU A 207 -2.40 -16.77 21.65
C GLU A 207 -1.16 -17.64 21.43
N GLN A 208 -0.53 -17.56 20.25
CA GLN A 208 0.70 -18.28 19.95
C GLN A 208 1.83 -17.89 20.93
N GLN A 209 2.04 -16.58 21.16
CA GLN A 209 3.04 -16.11 22.12
C GLN A 209 2.75 -16.61 23.54
N ASN A 210 1.50 -16.59 23.97
CA ASN A 210 1.08 -17.08 25.29
C ASN A 210 1.25 -18.60 25.45
N ARG A 211 1.10 -19.39 24.37
CA ARG A 211 1.33 -20.85 24.39
C ARG A 211 2.81 -21.21 24.40
N GLU A 212 3.67 -20.39 23.82
CA GLU A 212 5.12 -20.60 23.77
C GLU A 212 5.85 -20.18 25.05
N GLU A 213 5.34 -19.18 25.80
CA GLU A 213 5.93 -18.71 27.06
C GLU A 213 5.95 -19.72 28.24
N PRO A 214 4.94 -20.60 28.48
CA PRO A 214 5.01 -21.59 29.55
C PRO A 214 6.09 -22.67 29.31
N ASN A 215 6.52 -22.91 28.07
CA ASN A 215 7.48 -23.99 27.75
C ASN A 215 8.96 -23.60 27.94
N LYS A 216 9.25 -22.36 28.38
CA LYS A 216 10.62 -21.90 28.71
C LYS A 216 10.90 -21.85 30.23
N ARG A 217 9.94 -22.23 31.08
CA ARG A 217 10.11 -22.27 32.54
C ARG A 217 10.33 -23.71 33.05
N THR A 218 11.58 -24.16 32.91
CA THR A 218 12.32 -25.18 33.70
C THR A 218 12.09 -26.69 33.45
N PRO A 219 13.16 -27.51 33.58
CA PRO A 219 13.56 -28.07 34.88
C PRO A 219 14.95 -27.59 35.34
N VAL A 220 15.05 -26.95 36.51
CA VAL A 220 15.50 -27.47 37.83
C VAL A 220 16.90 -28.08 37.79
N ARG A 221 17.85 -27.39 38.43
CA ARG A 221 19.04 -27.98 39.03
C ARG A 221 18.94 -27.82 40.54
#